data_AF-A0A6J8DEH1-F1
#
_entry.id   AF-A0A6J8DEH1-F1
#
_cell.length_a   1.000
_cell.length_b   1.000
_cell.length_c   1.000
_cell.angle_alpha   90.00
_cell.angle_beta   90.00
_cell.angle_gamma   90.00
#
_symmetry.space_group_name_H-M   'P 1'
#
loop_
_entity.id
_entity.type
_entity.pdbx_description
1 polymer ?
#
loop_
_entity_poly.entity_id
_entity_poly.type
_entity_poly.pdbx_seq_one_letter_code
_entity_poly.pdbx_strand_id
1 'polypeptide(L)'
;MIILFHELYILVQTAIQWLRPPKHHLKQIKYGNVKYVKFDDELDGRKEVVEEMDIQAVCVELEGRPPDFSVDRNDKTMNFPFLCDEPTISHVKRSKTMFIMRGVSGSGKSTLVRLIGNIYRDSRICSADQYFMKNGKYQFDKSNLSIAHEKCSEKAKKACLNGVPVIVIDNTNVKRWEMSSYLSLAFTNNYPVVIVQPRTPWSKDADKLAELNSHGVTADIIRQKLRSFEDVTPLYYGWFIDEKQSNMIYQLGRKSLEECLRIFPQFKDLLLFQSPDLLEAIEKELDDCILKCTEWYGWHFPELKKLVPNSLIYARVVKQLGHRKNANTINFSNILPRKQENDLKFAAKHSMGIDISDEDLILVTDLCVQIIELTEFKDNLEEFIRNPMTGNSPVVTEHVGQVIGSLLISHADTVEQKMYENFKLNSTKILHCTAMFMGTRRNPAPNSDTYPKQDIVQRSYGSVHDLTITRITVTPRTIGAKVQLSKQCLKLYEKPQEKEREINLRTIMRHNSVSLEVGRAAHVTIGTVPGIPPVTTNEDLLDILDAEMKSKLENIPITVHKCALGTIQNVGKDLFIVNLDSPITVQGLYTGFYGGSFNNSPKK
;
A
#
# COMPACT_ATOMS: atom_id res chain seq x y z
N MET A 1 -17.86 42.62 -11.06
CA MET A 1 -18.04 42.45 -9.59
C MET A 1 -19.47 42.05 -9.18
N ILE A 2 -20.47 42.01 -10.08
CA ILE A 2 -21.85 41.54 -9.78
C ILE A 2 -22.09 40.06 -10.19
N ILE A 3 -21.23 39.47 -11.02
CA ILE A 3 -21.33 38.05 -11.41
C ILE A 3 -20.73 37.11 -10.35
N LEU A 4 -19.79 37.59 -9.53
CA LEU A 4 -19.16 36.81 -8.45
C LEU A 4 -20.04 36.65 -7.19
N PHE A 5 -21.14 37.40 -7.06
CA PHE A 5 -22.05 37.29 -5.92
C PHE A 5 -23.17 36.27 -6.12
N HIS A 6 -23.49 35.89 -7.37
CA HIS A 6 -24.56 34.95 -7.65
C HIS A 6 -24.13 33.48 -7.45
N GLU A 7 -22.88 33.16 -7.77
CA GLU A 7 -22.32 31.82 -7.54
C GLU A 7 -22.05 31.54 -6.06
N LEU A 8 -21.71 32.57 -5.26
CA LEU A 8 -21.52 32.43 -3.82
C LEU A 8 -22.86 32.27 -3.06
N TYR A 9 -23.94 32.88 -3.54
CA TYR A 9 -25.28 32.74 -2.94
C TYR A 9 -25.86 31.34 -3.14
N ILE A 10 -25.60 30.71 -4.29
CA ILE A 10 -26.04 29.34 -4.58
C ILE A 10 -25.25 28.33 -3.72
N LEU A 11 -23.94 28.49 -3.58
CA LEU A 11 -23.10 27.61 -2.75
C LEU A 11 -23.47 27.66 -1.25
N VAL A 12 -23.85 28.82 -0.73
CA VAL A 12 -24.25 28.98 0.68
C VAL A 12 -25.64 28.40 0.96
N GLN A 13 -26.57 28.43 0.00
CA GLN A 13 -27.90 27.81 0.17
C GLN A 13 -27.83 26.27 0.12
N THR A 14 -26.96 25.70 -0.72
CA THR A 14 -26.76 24.24 -0.78
C THR A 14 -26.08 23.68 0.48
N ALA A 15 -25.19 24.46 1.10
CA ALA A 15 -24.52 24.08 2.35
C ALA A 15 -25.45 24.12 3.58
N ILE A 16 -26.46 25.01 3.60
CA ILE A 16 -27.40 25.13 4.73
C ILE A 16 -28.47 24.03 4.71
N GLN A 17 -28.74 23.40 3.56
CA GLN A 17 -29.67 22.26 3.47
C GLN A 17 -29.10 20.93 3.99
N TRP A 18 -27.77 20.78 4.10
CA TRP A 18 -27.13 19.54 4.57
C TRP A 18 -26.87 19.48 6.09
N LEU A 19 -27.09 20.59 6.83
CA LEU A 19 -26.77 20.69 8.26
C LEU A 19 -27.98 20.67 9.22
N ARG A 20 -29.16 20.21 8.78
CA ARG A 20 -30.29 19.96 9.70
C ARG A 20 -30.64 18.47 9.77
N PRO A 21 -30.71 17.87 10.98
CA PRO A 21 -31.12 16.48 11.13
C PRO A 21 -32.64 16.40 10.89
N PRO A 22 -33.17 15.42 10.14
CA PRO A 22 -34.60 15.27 10.05
C PRO A 22 -35.12 14.57 11.32
N LYS A 23 -35.77 15.37 12.17
CA LYS A 23 -36.80 14.90 13.10
C LYS A 23 -37.96 14.33 12.28
N HIS A 24 -38.56 13.25 12.80
CA HIS A 24 -39.79 12.61 12.35
C HIS A 24 -40.85 13.61 11.82
N HIS A 25 -41.38 13.35 10.62
CA HIS A 25 -42.81 13.28 10.29
C HIS A 25 -43.01 13.20 8.76
N LEU A 26 -43.57 12.08 8.30
CA LEU A 26 -44.03 11.88 6.92
C LEU A 26 -45.22 12.79 6.62
N LYS A 27 -45.09 13.65 5.60
CA LYS A 27 -46.22 14.16 4.81
C LYS A 27 -45.89 14.03 3.33
N GLN A 28 -46.81 13.41 2.59
CA GLN A 28 -46.75 13.19 1.14
C GLN A 28 -46.56 14.50 0.38
N ILE A 29 -45.59 14.56 -0.52
CA ILE A 29 -45.48 15.59 -1.57
C ILE A 29 -45.90 14.92 -2.89
N LYS A 30 -46.96 15.44 -3.53
CA LYS A 30 -47.34 15.08 -4.91
C LYS A 30 -46.45 15.87 -5.88
N TYR A 31 -45.69 15.18 -6.72
CA TYR A 31 -44.90 15.77 -7.81
C TYR A 31 -45.80 16.03 -9.03
N GLY A 32 -45.66 17.20 -9.66
CA GLY A 32 -46.33 17.57 -10.91
C GLY A 32 -45.35 17.76 -12.08
N ASN A 33 -45.88 17.72 -13.31
CA ASN A 33 -45.13 17.75 -14.58
C ASN A 33 -44.17 18.94 -14.69
N VAL A 34 -42.97 18.70 -15.23
CA VAL A 34 -41.97 19.74 -15.48
C VAL A 34 -41.88 19.99 -16.98
N LYS A 35 -41.99 21.26 -17.37
CA LYS A 35 -41.79 21.73 -18.75
C LYS A 35 -40.32 22.08 -18.95
N TYR A 36 -39.73 21.63 -20.05
CA TYR A 36 -38.44 22.14 -20.50
C TYR A 36 -38.47 22.43 -22.00
N VAL A 37 -37.55 23.29 -22.45
CA VAL A 37 -37.45 23.73 -23.84
C VAL A 37 -36.22 23.11 -24.46
N LYS A 38 -36.39 22.48 -25.62
CA LYS A 38 -35.31 21.89 -26.41
C LYS A 38 -35.11 22.72 -27.68
N PHE A 39 -33.86 22.98 -28.05
CA PHE A 39 -33.51 23.63 -29.31
C PHE A 39 -32.90 22.57 -30.23
N ASP A 40 -33.42 22.45 -31.45
CA ASP A 40 -32.92 21.54 -32.47
C ASP A 40 -31.96 22.29 -33.40
N ASP A 41 -30.73 21.79 -33.52
CA ASP A 41 -29.68 22.37 -34.36
C ASP A 41 -29.65 21.68 -35.73
N GLU A 42 -30.67 21.90 -36.56
CA GLU A 42 -30.57 21.68 -38.01
C GLU A 42 -31.09 22.91 -38.78
N LEU A 43 -30.15 23.50 -39.55
CA LEU A 43 -30.29 24.49 -40.62
C LEU A 43 -31.40 25.55 -40.48
N ASP A 44 -30.95 26.74 -40.07
CA ASP A 44 -31.50 28.07 -40.38
C ASP A 44 -33.01 28.28 -40.14
N GLY A 45 -33.40 28.25 -38.87
CA GLY A 45 -34.72 28.71 -38.42
C GLY A 45 -35.08 28.23 -37.02
N ARG A 46 -34.71 29.00 -35.98
CA ARG A 46 -35.03 28.65 -34.58
C ARG A 46 -36.55 28.59 -34.35
N LYS A 47 -37.09 27.40 -34.11
CA LYS A 47 -38.41 27.21 -33.49
C LYS A 47 -38.25 26.63 -32.10
N GLU A 48 -38.80 27.33 -31.09
CA GLU A 48 -38.95 26.80 -29.74
C GLU A 48 -40.07 25.75 -29.72
N VAL A 49 -39.76 24.54 -29.26
CA VAL A 49 -40.76 23.52 -28.95
C VAL A 49 -40.74 23.28 -27.44
N VAL A 50 -41.89 23.52 -26.80
CA VAL A 50 -42.10 23.26 -25.37
C VAL A 50 -42.69 21.86 -25.24
N GLU A 51 -41.94 20.93 -24.63
CA GLU A 51 -42.44 19.59 -24.34
C GLU A 51 -42.72 19.42 -22.84
N GLU A 52 -43.80 18.71 -22.52
CA GLU A 52 -44.13 18.27 -21.15
C GLU A 52 -43.65 16.83 -20.95
N MET A 53 -42.80 16.59 -19.96
CA MET A 53 -42.40 15.24 -19.56
C MET A 53 -43.19 14.81 -18.33
N ASP A 54 -43.90 13.69 -18.44
CA ASP A 54 -44.51 13.00 -17.31
C ASP A 54 -43.44 12.18 -16.56
N ILE A 55 -43.14 12.59 -15.32
CA ILE A 55 -42.12 11.98 -14.48
C ILE A 55 -42.50 10.53 -14.10
N GLN A 56 -43.77 10.12 -14.24
CA GLN A 56 -44.14 8.71 -14.03
C GLN A 56 -43.55 7.78 -15.10
N ALA A 57 -43.32 8.23 -16.33
CA ALA A 57 -42.85 7.35 -17.40
C ALA A 57 -41.37 6.94 -17.26
N VAL A 58 -40.54 7.75 -16.59
CA VAL A 58 -39.12 7.42 -16.34
C VAL A 58 -38.95 6.51 -15.11
N CYS A 59 -39.95 6.46 -14.22
CA CYS A 59 -39.94 5.56 -13.06
C CYS A 59 -40.51 4.16 -13.37
N VAL A 60 -41.24 3.97 -14.48
CA VAL A 60 -41.88 2.69 -14.82
C VAL A 60 -40.91 1.64 -15.42
N GLU A 61 -39.71 2.03 -15.89
CA GLU A 61 -38.67 1.06 -16.29
C GLU A 61 -37.93 0.40 -15.11
N LEU A 62 -38.24 0.75 -13.85
CA LEU A 62 -37.60 0.20 -12.65
C LEU A 62 -38.54 -0.60 -11.72
N GLU A 63 -39.79 -0.88 -12.10
CA GLU A 63 -40.77 -1.63 -11.28
C GLU A 63 -41.14 -3.02 -11.80
N GLY A 64 -40.20 -3.72 -12.42
CA GLY A 64 -40.24 -5.19 -12.45
C GLY A 64 -39.62 -5.74 -11.16
N ARG A 65 -40.37 -5.81 -10.05
CA ARG A 65 -39.92 -6.56 -8.86
C ARG A 65 -39.59 -8.00 -9.29
N PRO A 66 -38.32 -8.46 -9.23
CA PRO A 66 -38.12 -9.90 -9.15
C PRO A 66 -38.78 -10.36 -7.83
N PRO A 67 -39.39 -11.55 -7.78
CA PRO A 67 -39.95 -12.07 -6.53
C PRO A 67 -38.89 -12.00 -5.43
N ASP A 68 -39.30 -11.76 -4.18
CA ASP A 68 -38.43 -11.87 -3.01
C ASP A 68 -37.80 -13.26 -3.04
N PHE A 69 -36.61 -13.37 -3.63
CA PHE A 69 -35.80 -14.57 -3.58
C PHE A 69 -35.21 -14.60 -2.18
N SER A 70 -35.99 -15.13 -1.23
CA SER A 70 -35.43 -15.55 0.04
C SER A 70 -34.32 -16.55 -0.26
N VAL A 71 -33.09 -16.23 0.12
CA VAL A 71 -32.00 -17.20 0.08
C VAL A 71 -32.42 -18.34 1.00
N ASP A 72 -32.70 -19.52 0.44
CA ASP A 72 -32.85 -20.71 1.26
C ASP A 72 -31.51 -20.96 1.96
N ARG A 73 -31.47 -20.69 3.27
CA ARG A 73 -30.26 -20.85 4.09
C ARG A 73 -29.79 -22.31 4.14
N ASN A 74 -30.65 -23.25 3.75
CA ASN A 74 -30.32 -24.68 3.67
C ASN A 74 -29.78 -25.11 2.29
N ASP A 75 -29.85 -24.25 1.27
CA ASP A 75 -29.25 -24.54 -0.04
C ASP A 75 -27.72 -24.43 0.04
N LYS A 76 -27.06 -25.56 0.26
CA LYS A 76 -25.59 -25.68 0.31
C LYS A 76 -24.89 -25.19 -0.96
N THR A 77 -25.58 -25.09 -2.09
CA THR A 77 -25.00 -24.67 -3.37
C THR A 77 -24.84 -23.16 -3.50
N MET A 78 -25.63 -22.40 -2.73
CA MET A 78 -25.69 -20.93 -2.72
C MET A 78 -25.40 -20.31 -1.34
N ASN A 79 -25.06 -21.14 -0.34
CA ASN A 79 -24.73 -20.70 1.01
C ASN A 79 -23.31 -20.11 1.08
N PHE A 80 -23.22 -18.80 0.85
CA PHE A 80 -22.01 -18.00 1.04
C PHE A 80 -22.21 -17.01 2.20
N PRO A 81 -21.20 -16.77 3.05
CA PRO A 81 -21.33 -15.87 4.19
C PRO A 81 -21.82 -14.47 3.80
N PHE A 82 -21.34 -13.91 2.68
CA PHE A 82 -21.78 -12.62 2.16
C PHE A 82 -23.23 -12.61 1.63
N LEU A 83 -23.98 -13.71 1.71
CA LEU A 83 -25.40 -13.77 1.38
C LEU A 83 -26.29 -14.11 2.59
N CYS A 84 -25.74 -14.70 3.65
CA CYS A 84 -26.53 -15.28 4.74
C CYS A 84 -26.07 -14.89 6.16
N ASP A 85 -24.84 -14.40 6.32
CA ASP A 85 -24.26 -14.00 7.60
C ASP A 85 -24.39 -12.49 7.81
N GLU A 86 -25.19 -12.07 8.79
CA GLU A 86 -25.51 -10.65 9.02
C GLU A 86 -24.30 -9.77 9.33
N PRO A 87 -23.34 -10.18 10.18
CA PRO A 87 -22.09 -9.43 10.37
C PRO A 87 -21.33 -9.22 9.06
N THR A 88 -21.22 -10.26 8.23
CA THR A 88 -20.57 -10.18 6.91
C THR A 88 -21.33 -9.25 5.98
N ILE A 89 -22.66 -9.39 5.85
CA ILE A 89 -23.49 -8.51 5.00
C ILE A 89 -23.35 -7.05 5.44
N SER A 90 -23.43 -6.80 6.74
CA SER A 90 -23.31 -5.46 7.32
C SER A 90 -21.94 -4.84 7.06
N HIS A 91 -20.87 -5.65 7.07
CA HIS A 91 -19.54 -5.20 6.71
C HIS A 91 -19.39 -4.91 5.21
N VAL A 92 -19.84 -5.81 4.33
CA VAL A 92 -19.75 -5.62 2.87
C VAL A 92 -20.60 -4.43 2.41
N LYS A 93 -21.72 -4.11 3.07
CA LYS A 93 -22.53 -2.92 2.77
C LYS A 93 -21.80 -1.60 3.05
N ARG A 94 -20.90 -1.57 4.04
CA ARG A 94 -20.22 -0.36 4.51
C ARG A 94 -18.77 -0.26 4.03
N SER A 95 -18.24 -1.31 3.39
CA SER A 95 -16.86 -1.36 2.89
C SER A 95 -16.84 -1.61 1.39
N LYS A 96 -15.74 -1.22 0.74
CA LYS A 96 -15.49 -1.54 -0.66
C LYS A 96 -15.26 -3.05 -0.78
N THR A 97 -15.90 -3.73 -1.72
CA THR A 97 -15.69 -5.15 -2.05
C THR A 97 -15.97 -5.40 -3.53
N MET A 98 -15.05 -6.10 -4.21
CA MET A 98 -15.24 -6.52 -5.59
C MET A 98 -15.48 -8.03 -5.65
N PHE A 99 -16.67 -8.43 -6.06
CA PHE A 99 -16.99 -9.82 -6.36
C PHE A 99 -16.64 -10.11 -7.83
N ILE A 100 -15.84 -11.14 -8.06
CA ILE A 100 -15.54 -11.62 -9.41
C ILE A 100 -16.14 -13.01 -9.56
N MET A 101 -17.19 -13.11 -10.38
CA MET A 101 -17.84 -14.39 -10.65
C MET A 101 -16.93 -15.26 -11.52
N ARG A 102 -16.87 -16.56 -11.24
CA ARG A 102 -16.06 -17.52 -11.99
C ARG A 102 -16.83 -18.80 -12.23
N GLY A 103 -16.94 -19.22 -13.49
CA GLY A 103 -17.69 -20.40 -13.89
C GLY A 103 -18.18 -20.33 -15.34
N VAL A 104 -18.32 -21.50 -15.98
CA VAL A 104 -18.85 -21.60 -17.35
C VAL A 104 -20.35 -21.29 -17.44
N SER A 105 -20.89 -21.18 -18.66
CA SER A 105 -22.33 -20.96 -18.86
C SER A 105 -23.16 -22.06 -18.19
N GLY A 106 -24.32 -21.72 -17.62
CA GLY A 106 -25.18 -22.68 -16.89
C GLY A 106 -24.75 -23.03 -15.45
N SER A 107 -23.60 -22.52 -14.99
CA SER A 107 -23.07 -22.88 -13.66
C SER A 107 -23.78 -22.22 -12.46
N GLY A 108 -24.74 -21.31 -12.69
CA GLY A 108 -25.47 -20.60 -11.62
C GLY A 108 -24.93 -19.22 -11.24
N LYS A 109 -23.98 -18.64 -12.00
CA LYS A 109 -23.43 -17.29 -11.75
C LYS A 109 -24.51 -16.20 -11.69
N SER A 110 -25.35 -16.12 -12.72
CA SER A 110 -26.39 -15.09 -12.81
C SER A 110 -27.44 -15.21 -11.68
N THR A 111 -27.58 -16.38 -11.06
CA THR A 111 -28.38 -16.54 -9.83
C THR A 111 -27.70 -15.86 -8.65
N LEU A 112 -26.40 -16.12 -8.42
CA LEU A 112 -25.64 -15.45 -7.37
C LEU A 112 -25.57 -13.93 -7.57
N VAL A 113 -25.39 -13.47 -8.80
CA VAL A 113 -25.35 -12.03 -9.13
C VAL A 113 -26.67 -11.35 -8.79
N ARG A 114 -27.81 -12.00 -9.06
CA ARG A 114 -29.14 -11.51 -8.65
C ARG A 114 -29.28 -11.45 -7.12
N LEU A 115 -28.82 -12.48 -6.41
CA LEU A 115 -28.85 -12.50 -4.95
C LEU A 115 -27.98 -11.39 -4.35
N ILE A 116 -26.76 -11.20 -4.87
CA ILE A 116 -25.87 -10.09 -4.49
C ILE A 116 -26.55 -8.75 -4.77
N GLY A 117 -27.15 -8.55 -5.96
CA GLY A 117 -27.86 -7.33 -6.31
C GLY A 117 -29.05 -7.03 -5.38
N ASN A 118 -29.78 -8.06 -4.94
CA ASN A 118 -30.90 -7.91 -4.02
C ASN A 118 -30.46 -7.51 -2.60
N ILE A 119 -29.38 -8.10 -2.09
CA ILE A 119 -28.84 -7.82 -0.74
C ILE A 119 -28.11 -6.48 -0.71
N TYR A 120 -27.32 -6.21 -1.75
CA TYR A 120 -26.50 -5.02 -1.92
C TYR A 120 -27.10 -4.14 -3.01
N ARG A 121 -28.19 -3.43 -2.69
CA ARG A 121 -28.98 -2.65 -3.66
C ARG A 121 -28.17 -1.57 -4.39
N ASP A 122 -27.16 -1.02 -3.73
CA ASP A 122 -26.26 -0.01 -4.32
C ASP A 122 -25.10 -0.64 -5.12
N SER A 123 -25.12 -1.95 -5.34
CA SER A 123 -24.08 -2.65 -6.09
C SER A 123 -24.11 -2.31 -7.57
N ARG A 124 -22.93 -2.35 -8.21
CA ARG A 124 -22.78 -2.21 -9.66
C ARG A 124 -22.40 -3.54 -10.31
N ILE A 125 -23.33 -4.09 -11.07
CA ILE A 125 -23.10 -5.29 -11.89
C ILE A 125 -22.46 -4.89 -13.22
N CYS A 126 -21.30 -5.44 -13.52
CA CYS A 126 -20.54 -5.27 -14.76
C CYS A 126 -20.45 -6.61 -15.49
N SER A 127 -21.08 -6.69 -16.66
CA SER A 127 -21.13 -7.92 -17.46
C SER A 127 -20.97 -7.57 -18.93
N ALA A 128 -20.14 -8.33 -19.65
CA ALA A 128 -20.05 -8.21 -21.10
C ALA A 128 -21.34 -8.71 -21.78
N ASP A 129 -22.04 -9.68 -21.18
CA ASP A 129 -23.27 -10.26 -21.75
C ASP A 129 -24.42 -9.24 -21.82
N GLN A 130 -24.42 -8.22 -20.95
CA GLN A 130 -25.36 -7.11 -21.02
C GLN A 130 -25.28 -6.33 -22.34
N TYR A 131 -24.11 -6.32 -23.01
CA TYR A 131 -23.97 -5.69 -24.33
C TYR A 131 -24.81 -6.37 -25.41
N PHE A 132 -24.99 -7.69 -25.28
CA PHE A 132 -25.71 -8.52 -26.24
C PHE A 132 -27.20 -8.65 -25.95
N MET A 133 -27.69 -8.06 -24.86
CA MET A 133 -29.12 -8.00 -24.55
C MET A 133 -29.78 -6.88 -25.36
N LYS A 134 -30.64 -7.23 -26.32
CA LYS A 134 -31.45 -6.29 -27.11
C LYS A 134 -32.93 -6.63 -26.93
N ASN A 135 -33.73 -5.68 -26.47
CA ASN A 135 -35.17 -5.86 -26.21
C ASN A 135 -35.48 -7.10 -25.35
N GLY A 136 -34.67 -7.33 -24.30
CA GLY A 136 -34.81 -8.48 -23.40
C GLY A 136 -34.39 -9.83 -24.00
N LYS A 137 -33.87 -9.87 -25.23
CA LYS A 137 -33.37 -11.10 -25.89
C LYS A 137 -31.86 -11.05 -26.07
N TYR A 138 -31.20 -12.15 -25.77
CA TYR A 138 -29.75 -12.30 -25.96
C TYR A 138 -29.44 -12.53 -27.44
N GLN A 139 -28.63 -11.66 -28.04
CA GLN A 139 -28.21 -11.69 -29.44
C GLN A 139 -26.68 -11.62 -29.52
N PHE A 140 -26.04 -12.79 -29.53
CA PHE A 140 -24.58 -12.88 -29.56
C PHE A 140 -24.02 -12.55 -30.95
N ASP A 141 -23.01 -11.68 -30.98
CA ASP A 141 -22.21 -11.40 -32.17
C ASP A 141 -20.73 -11.41 -31.81
N LYS A 142 -20.01 -12.39 -32.38
CA LYS A 142 -18.59 -12.60 -32.12
C LYS A 142 -17.73 -11.40 -32.50
N SER A 143 -18.10 -10.64 -33.53
CA SER A 143 -17.34 -9.47 -34.00
C SER A 143 -17.30 -8.35 -32.96
N ASN A 144 -18.33 -8.28 -32.12
CA ASN A 144 -18.52 -7.26 -31.10
C ASN A 144 -18.01 -7.68 -29.70
N LEU A 145 -17.45 -8.89 -29.56
CA LEU A 145 -17.01 -9.43 -28.27
C LEU A 145 -15.93 -8.57 -27.60
N SER A 146 -14.98 -8.03 -28.38
CA SER A 146 -13.94 -7.15 -27.86
C SER A 146 -14.54 -5.87 -27.25
N ILE A 147 -15.49 -5.26 -27.96
CA ILE A 147 -16.18 -4.03 -27.53
C ILE A 147 -17.03 -4.29 -26.28
N ALA A 148 -17.69 -5.45 -26.21
CA ALA A 148 -18.47 -5.84 -25.04
C ALA A 148 -17.59 -5.94 -23.78
N HIS A 149 -16.41 -6.56 -23.90
CA HIS A 149 -15.45 -6.63 -22.79
C HIS A 149 -14.85 -5.27 -22.44
N GLU A 150 -14.56 -4.42 -23.43
CA GLU A 150 -14.09 -3.05 -23.21
C GLU A 150 -15.12 -2.23 -22.43
N LYS A 151 -16.39 -2.22 -22.85
CA LYS A 151 -17.47 -1.52 -22.13
C LYS A 151 -17.69 -2.07 -20.71
N CYS A 152 -17.57 -3.38 -20.51
CA CYS A 152 -17.63 -3.98 -19.18
C CYS A 152 -16.47 -3.49 -18.28
N SER A 153 -15.26 -3.44 -18.84
CA SER A 153 -14.07 -2.91 -18.16
C SER A 153 -14.22 -1.43 -17.79
N GLU A 154 -14.72 -0.61 -18.72
CA GLU A 154 -15.00 0.80 -18.46
C GLU A 154 -16.05 1.02 -17.37
N LYS A 155 -17.12 0.21 -17.37
CA LYS A 155 -18.17 0.26 -16.35
C LYS A 155 -17.60 -0.07 -14.97
N ALA A 156 -16.75 -1.09 -14.87
CA ALA A 156 -16.06 -1.44 -13.63
C ALA A 156 -15.10 -0.32 -13.19
N LYS A 157 -14.32 0.24 -14.11
CA LYS A 157 -13.41 1.37 -13.84
C LYS A 157 -14.16 2.59 -13.30
N LYS A 158 -15.26 2.99 -13.94
CA LYS A 158 -16.12 4.10 -13.48
C LYS A 158 -16.69 3.82 -12.09
N ALA A 159 -17.14 2.60 -11.83
CA ALA A 159 -17.65 2.22 -10.51
C ALA A 159 -16.57 2.30 -9.41
N CYS A 160 -15.34 1.84 -9.71
CA CYS A 160 -14.21 1.97 -8.80
C CYS A 160 -13.90 3.44 -8.47
N LEU A 161 -13.79 4.29 -9.50
CA LEU A 161 -13.50 5.73 -9.35
C LEU A 161 -14.59 6.47 -8.56
N ASN A 162 -15.85 6.07 -8.75
CA ASN A 162 -16.97 6.63 -8.00
C ASN A 162 -17.10 6.05 -6.58
N GLY A 163 -16.22 5.13 -6.17
CA GLY A 163 -16.23 4.55 -4.82
C GLY A 163 -17.46 3.70 -4.51
N VAL A 164 -18.07 3.06 -5.52
CA VAL A 164 -19.25 2.19 -5.32
C VAL A 164 -18.92 1.05 -4.35
N PRO A 165 -19.62 0.88 -3.22
CA PRO A 165 -19.23 -0.09 -2.20
C PRO A 165 -19.11 -1.52 -2.72
N VAL A 166 -20.05 -1.98 -3.55
CA VAL A 166 -20.06 -3.35 -4.07
C VAL A 166 -20.00 -3.34 -5.59
N ILE A 167 -18.97 -3.94 -6.16
CA ILE A 167 -18.81 -4.11 -7.62
C ILE A 167 -18.84 -5.60 -7.93
N VAL A 168 -19.65 -6.01 -8.91
CA VAL A 168 -19.79 -7.42 -9.30
C VAL A 168 -19.36 -7.56 -10.76
N ILE A 169 -18.35 -8.38 -11.02
CA ILE A 169 -17.91 -8.75 -12.37
C ILE A 169 -18.57 -10.08 -12.75
N ASP A 170 -19.61 -10.03 -13.59
CA ASP A 170 -20.37 -11.18 -14.06
C ASP A 170 -19.93 -11.59 -15.47
N ASN A 171 -18.78 -12.27 -15.52
CA ASN A 171 -18.22 -12.89 -16.72
C ASN A 171 -17.83 -14.35 -16.40
N THR A 172 -17.40 -15.12 -17.41
CA THR A 172 -17.03 -16.54 -17.18
C THR A 172 -15.73 -16.73 -16.41
N ASN A 173 -14.75 -15.84 -16.62
CA ASN A 173 -13.46 -15.80 -15.92
C ASN A 173 -12.78 -17.19 -15.79
N VAL A 174 -12.76 -17.92 -16.90
CA VAL A 174 -12.27 -19.31 -17.00
C VAL A 174 -10.75 -19.35 -16.84
N LYS A 175 -10.07 -18.34 -17.40
CA LYS A 175 -8.61 -18.21 -17.36
C LYS A 175 -8.18 -17.05 -16.48
N ARG A 176 -6.97 -17.14 -15.92
CA ARG A 176 -6.47 -16.11 -15.00
C ARG A 176 -6.33 -14.73 -15.66
N TRP A 177 -5.94 -14.68 -16.93
CA TRP A 177 -5.74 -13.41 -17.65
C TRP A 177 -7.05 -12.64 -17.88
N GLU A 178 -8.20 -13.32 -17.95
CA GLU A 178 -9.53 -12.70 -18.11
C GLU A 178 -9.89 -11.82 -16.90
N MET A 179 -9.31 -12.09 -15.74
CA MET A 179 -9.52 -11.33 -14.51
C MET A 179 -8.47 -10.25 -14.27
N SER A 180 -7.38 -10.23 -15.04
CA SER A 180 -6.19 -9.42 -14.73
C SER A 180 -6.48 -7.93 -14.60
N SER A 181 -7.26 -7.37 -15.53
CA SER A 181 -7.66 -5.96 -15.51
C SER A 181 -8.50 -5.61 -14.28
N TYR A 182 -9.44 -6.47 -13.90
CA TYR A 182 -10.30 -6.26 -12.73
C TYR A 182 -9.52 -6.37 -11.42
N LEU A 183 -8.59 -7.32 -11.33
CA LEU A 183 -7.71 -7.46 -10.16
C LEU A 183 -6.79 -6.24 -10.00
N SER A 184 -6.23 -5.72 -11.09
CA SER A 184 -5.45 -4.48 -11.07
C SER A 184 -6.31 -3.27 -10.69
N LEU A 185 -7.53 -3.16 -11.25
CA LEU A 185 -8.48 -2.10 -10.88
C LEU A 185 -8.84 -2.16 -9.38
N ALA A 186 -9.14 -3.35 -8.87
CA ALA A 186 -9.46 -3.56 -7.46
C ALA A 186 -8.28 -3.15 -6.56
N PHE A 187 -7.07 -3.58 -6.92
CA PHE A 187 -5.85 -3.23 -6.19
C PHE A 187 -5.61 -1.72 -6.15
N THR A 188 -5.66 -1.03 -7.30
CA THR A 188 -5.41 0.42 -7.38
C THR A 188 -6.49 1.24 -6.66
N ASN A 189 -7.71 0.70 -6.50
CA ASN A 189 -8.84 1.42 -5.89
C ASN A 189 -9.26 0.87 -4.52
N ASN A 190 -8.43 0.05 -3.86
CA ASN A 190 -8.68 -0.48 -2.51
C ASN A 190 -9.94 -1.35 -2.36
N TYR A 191 -10.20 -2.22 -3.33
CA TYR A 191 -11.23 -3.24 -3.22
C TYR A 191 -10.59 -4.59 -2.85
N PRO A 192 -10.86 -5.13 -1.65
CA PRO A 192 -10.75 -6.56 -1.41
C PRO A 192 -11.54 -7.33 -2.48
N VAL A 193 -10.92 -8.36 -3.05
CA VAL A 193 -11.54 -9.18 -4.09
C VAL A 193 -12.03 -10.48 -3.50
N VAL A 194 -13.27 -10.87 -3.80
CA VAL A 194 -13.81 -12.20 -3.51
C VAL A 194 -14.11 -12.88 -4.84
N ILE A 195 -13.34 -13.92 -5.19
CA ILE A 195 -13.59 -14.71 -6.39
C ILE A 195 -14.64 -15.76 -6.06
N VAL A 196 -15.82 -15.66 -6.68
CA VAL A 196 -16.99 -16.48 -6.36
C VAL A 196 -17.22 -17.52 -7.46
N GLN A 197 -17.01 -18.79 -7.11
CA GLN A 197 -17.40 -19.92 -7.94
C GLN A 197 -18.67 -20.56 -7.37
N PRO A 198 -19.77 -20.68 -8.15
CA PRO A 198 -20.96 -21.39 -7.71
C PRO A 198 -20.65 -22.83 -7.26
N ARG A 199 -21.27 -23.29 -6.17
CA ARG A 199 -21.04 -24.62 -5.59
C ARG A 199 -22.05 -25.65 -6.09
N THR A 200 -22.48 -25.53 -7.35
CA THR A 200 -23.49 -26.43 -7.90
C THR A 200 -22.90 -27.82 -8.18
N PRO A 201 -23.60 -28.92 -7.85
CA PRO A 201 -23.12 -30.29 -8.08
C PRO A 201 -22.83 -30.60 -9.55
N TRP A 202 -23.53 -29.93 -10.48
CA TRP A 202 -23.36 -30.10 -11.93
C TRP A 202 -22.32 -29.16 -12.54
N SER A 203 -21.55 -28.41 -11.75
CA SER A 203 -20.58 -27.41 -12.24
C SER A 203 -19.49 -27.98 -13.18
N LYS A 204 -19.35 -29.30 -13.28
CA LYS A 204 -18.44 -30.01 -14.19
C LYS A 204 -19.15 -30.87 -15.25
N ASP A 205 -20.47 -30.93 -15.23
CA ASP A 205 -21.30 -31.73 -16.14
C ASP A 205 -21.72 -30.85 -17.33
N ALA A 206 -21.01 -31.01 -18.45
CA ALA A 206 -21.19 -30.13 -19.60
C ALA A 206 -22.57 -30.23 -20.25
N ASP A 207 -23.19 -31.41 -20.20
CA ASP A 207 -24.51 -31.63 -20.80
C ASP A 207 -25.58 -30.94 -19.96
N LYS A 208 -25.55 -31.11 -18.63
CA LYS A 208 -26.43 -30.34 -17.72
C LYS A 208 -26.20 -28.84 -17.78
N LEU A 209 -24.93 -28.40 -17.88
CA LEU A 209 -24.61 -26.99 -18.03
C LEU A 209 -25.18 -26.43 -19.34
N ALA A 210 -25.18 -27.22 -20.42
CA ALA A 210 -25.77 -26.83 -21.69
C ALA A 210 -27.30 -26.72 -21.58
N GLU A 211 -27.96 -27.66 -20.91
CA GLU A 211 -29.41 -27.63 -20.68
C GLU A 211 -29.84 -26.40 -19.85
N LEU A 212 -29.05 -26.04 -18.84
CA LEU A 212 -29.39 -24.99 -17.89
C LEU A 212 -28.97 -23.57 -18.33
N ASN A 213 -28.27 -23.42 -19.46
CA ASN A 213 -27.78 -22.11 -19.86
C ASN A 213 -28.76 -21.31 -20.72
N SER A 214 -28.93 -20.04 -20.38
CA SER A 214 -29.81 -19.10 -21.09
C SER A 214 -29.22 -18.53 -22.40
N HIS A 215 -27.99 -18.90 -22.75
CA HIS A 215 -27.25 -18.32 -23.88
C HIS A 215 -27.14 -19.26 -25.08
N GLY A 216 -27.76 -20.45 -25.02
CA GLY A 216 -27.72 -21.45 -26.10
C GLY A 216 -26.34 -22.04 -26.38
N VAL A 217 -25.42 -21.99 -25.40
CA VAL A 217 -24.06 -22.54 -25.55
C VAL A 217 -24.15 -24.07 -25.55
N THR A 218 -23.62 -24.71 -26.60
CA THR A 218 -23.66 -26.17 -26.73
C THR A 218 -22.74 -26.88 -25.73
N ALA A 219 -23.05 -28.15 -25.44
CA ALA A 219 -22.24 -28.98 -24.55
C ALA A 219 -20.78 -29.10 -25.04
N ASP A 220 -20.53 -29.18 -26.35
CA ASP A 220 -19.17 -29.24 -26.91
C ASP A 220 -18.33 -28.01 -26.54
N ILE A 221 -18.91 -26.80 -26.68
CA ILE A 221 -18.23 -25.55 -26.31
C ILE A 221 -18.00 -25.50 -24.80
N ILE A 222 -18.96 -25.95 -23.99
CA ILE A 222 -18.81 -26.01 -22.54
C ILE A 222 -17.70 -27.00 -22.15
N ARG A 223 -17.63 -28.19 -22.76
CA ARG A 223 -16.53 -29.15 -22.54
C ARG A 223 -15.17 -28.54 -22.88
N GLN A 224 -15.07 -27.79 -23.99
CA GLN A 224 -13.84 -27.07 -24.33
C GLN A 224 -13.48 -26.02 -23.26
N LYS A 225 -14.46 -25.23 -22.80
CA LYS A 225 -14.23 -24.24 -21.73
C LYS A 225 -13.80 -24.90 -20.42
N LEU A 226 -14.45 -25.99 -20.00
CA LEU A 226 -14.09 -26.75 -18.81
C LEU A 226 -12.64 -27.29 -18.88
N ARG A 227 -12.21 -27.79 -20.04
CA ARG A 227 -10.80 -28.23 -20.25
C ARG A 227 -9.78 -27.10 -20.12
N SER A 228 -10.20 -25.86 -20.37
CA SER A 228 -9.33 -24.67 -20.28
C SER A 228 -9.46 -23.90 -18.97
N PHE A 229 -10.21 -24.44 -18.00
CA PHE A 229 -10.44 -23.83 -16.70
C PHE A 229 -9.17 -23.88 -15.84
N GLU A 230 -8.54 -22.72 -15.64
CA GLU A 230 -7.25 -22.63 -14.95
C GLU A 230 -7.41 -22.38 -13.46
N ASP A 231 -6.70 -23.11 -12.60
CA ASP A 231 -6.69 -22.80 -11.17
C ASP A 231 -6.10 -21.43 -10.86
N VAL A 232 -6.84 -20.65 -10.07
CA VAL A 232 -6.49 -19.28 -9.65
C VAL A 232 -6.25 -19.24 -8.16
N THR A 233 -5.01 -19.51 -7.78
CA THR A 233 -4.54 -19.42 -6.40
C THR A 233 -4.10 -17.99 -6.08
N PRO A 234 -4.55 -17.38 -4.97
CA PRO A 234 -4.02 -16.10 -4.50
C PRO A 234 -2.57 -16.26 -4.03
N LEU A 235 -1.83 -15.15 -3.91
CA LEU A 235 -0.50 -15.10 -3.31
C LEU A 235 -0.54 -15.40 -1.80
N TYR A 236 -1.62 -14.97 -1.13
CA TYR A 236 -1.90 -15.28 0.27
C TYR A 236 -3.39 -15.15 0.56
N TYR A 237 -3.86 -15.87 1.58
CA TYR A 237 -5.15 -15.64 2.23
C TYR A 237 -4.95 -14.76 3.45
N GLY A 238 -5.92 -13.89 3.74
CA GLY A 238 -5.85 -13.00 4.88
C GLY A 238 -7.16 -12.27 5.13
N TRP A 239 -7.18 -11.54 6.24
CA TRP A 239 -8.27 -10.67 6.64
C TRP A 239 -7.96 -9.24 6.22
N PHE A 240 -8.73 -8.71 5.27
CA PHE A 240 -8.56 -7.37 4.74
C PHE A 240 -9.43 -6.40 5.53
N ILE A 241 -8.78 -5.44 6.16
CA ILE A 241 -9.40 -4.45 7.04
C ILE A 241 -9.86 -3.28 6.18
N ASP A 242 -11.10 -2.82 6.37
CA ASP A 242 -11.64 -1.73 5.56
C ASP A 242 -10.86 -0.42 5.74
N GLU A 243 -11.08 0.53 4.82
CA GLU A 243 -10.34 1.79 4.73
C GLU A 243 -10.42 2.62 6.02
N LYS A 244 -11.60 2.69 6.66
CA LYS A 244 -11.80 3.47 7.88
C LYS A 244 -11.01 2.89 9.04
N GLN A 245 -11.12 1.57 9.24
CA GLN A 245 -10.41 0.87 10.31
C GLN A 245 -8.89 0.83 10.05
N SER A 246 -8.48 0.69 8.79
CA SER A 246 -7.08 0.77 8.37
C SER A 246 -6.46 2.13 8.70
N ASN A 247 -7.16 3.23 8.41
CA ASN A 247 -6.69 4.57 8.76
C ASN A 247 -6.56 4.76 10.28
N MET A 248 -7.52 4.24 11.07
CA MET A 248 -7.41 4.27 12.53
C MET A 248 -6.14 3.56 13.03
N ILE A 249 -5.83 2.37 12.50
CA ILE A 249 -4.62 1.62 12.86
C ILE A 249 -3.36 2.38 12.42
N TYR A 250 -3.39 3.02 11.25
CA TYR A 250 -2.29 3.87 10.79
C TYR A 250 -2.00 5.01 11.77
N GLN A 251 -3.04 5.73 12.20
CA GLN A 251 -2.90 6.81 13.19
C GLN A 251 -2.35 6.28 14.53
N LEU A 252 -2.73 5.07 14.92
CA LEU A 252 -2.21 4.43 16.13
C LEU A 252 -0.72 4.08 16.00
N GLY A 253 -0.30 3.56 14.85
CA GLY A 253 1.11 3.33 14.53
C GLY A 253 1.93 4.62 14.55
N ARG A 254 1.40 5.70 13.95
CA ARG A 254 2.04 7.01 13.94
C ARG A 254 2.23 7.57 15.35
N LYS A 255 1.17 7.57 16.17
CA LYS A 255 1.25 8.00 17.58
C LYS A 255 2.22 7.15 18.41
N SER A 256 2.31 5.85 18.12
CA SER A 256 3.26 4.96 18.79
C SER A 256 4.71 5.35 18.46
N LEU A 257 4.99 5.66 17.19
CA LEU A 257 6.31 6.17 16.78
C LEU A 257 6.63 7.53 17.42
N GLU A 258 5.66 8.46 17.47
CA GLU A 258 5.81 9.76 18.16
C GLU A 258 6.23 9.55 19.64
N GLU A 259 5.56 8.64 20.35
CA GLU A 259 5.90 8.30 21.73
C GLU A 259 7.27 7.62 21.86
N CYS A 260 7.66 6.75 20.92
CA CYS A 260 9.01 6.17 20.89
C CYS A 260 10.07 7.26 20.79
N LEU A 261 9.91 8.20 19.85
CA LEU A 261 10.87 9.28 19.63
C LEU A 261 10.96 10.24 20.82
N ARG A 262 9.82 10.53 21.46
CA ARG A 262 9.76 11.40 22.64
C ARG A 262 10.45 10.78 23.85
N ILE A 263 10.29 9.47 24.06
CA ILE A 263 10.78 8.77 25.26
C ILE A 263 12.21 8.26 25.08
N PHE A 264 12.60 7.91 23.85
CA PHE A 264 13.92 7.37 23.53
C PHE A 264 14.61 8.24 22.47
N PRO A 265 15.23 9.37 22.85
CA PRO A 265 15.88 10.28 21.91
C PRO A 265 16.93 9.60 21.02
N GLN A 266 17.66 8.60 21.54
CA GLN A 266 18.64 7.83 20.77
C GLN A 266 18.03 7.08 19.58
N PHE A 267 16.72 6.83 19.60
CA PHE A 267 16.02 6.21 18.47
C PHE A 267 15.91 7.17 17.27
N LYS A 268 15.87 8.48 17.53
CA LYS A 268 15.84 9.52 16.49
C LYS A 268 17.09 9.43 15.61
N ASP A 269 18.25 9.28 16.24
CA ASP A 269 19.54 9.18 15.54
C ASP A 269 19.54 7.98 14.59
N LEU A 270 19.07 6.83 15.06
CA LEU A 270 19.00 5.61 14.26
C LEU A 270 18.08 5.73 13.03
N LEU A 271 16.95 6.41 13.16
CA LEU A 271 16.04 6.65 12.03
C LEU A 271 16.62 7.66 11.02
N LEU A 272 17.40 8.64 11.48
CA LEU A 272 18.08 9.59 10.58
C LEU A 272 19.02 8.90 9.63
N PHE A 273 19.86 8.00 10.16
CA PHE A 273 20.81 7.23 9.36
C PHE A 273 20.14 6.36 8.28
N GLN A 274 18.83 6.08 8.39
CA GLN A 274 18.09 5.24 7.46
C GLN A 274 17.29 6.03 6.41
N SER A 275 17.37 7.37 6.42
CA SER A 275 16.57 8.21 5.51
C SER A 275 17.28 8.45 4.17
N PRO A 276 16.71 8.00 3.03
CA PRO A 276 17.22 8.36 1.71
C PRO A 276 17.16 9.87 1.45
N ASP A 277 16.16 10.55 2.02
CA ASP A 277 16.00 11.99 1.88
C ASP A 277 17.09 12.78 2.62
N LEU A 278 17.68 12.19 3.68
CA LEU A 278 18.88 12.76 4.33
C LEU A 278 20.08 12.64 3.41
N LEU A 279 20.26 11.50 2.74
CA LEU A 279 21.31 11.33 1.73
C LEU A 279 21.14 12.37 0.60
N GLU A 280 19.92 12.53 0.06
CA GLU A 280 19.63 13.54 -0.97
C GLU A 280 19.92 14.97 -0.49
N ALA A 281 19.55 15.30 0.75
CA ALA A 281 19.82 16.62 1.34
C ALA A 281 21.34 16.87 1.48
N ILE A 282 22.11 15.88 1.92
CA ILE A 282 23.57 15.96 2.00
C ILE A 282 24.19 16.10 0.61
N GLU A 283 23.74 15.32 -0.37
CA GLU A 283 24.22 15.41 -1.76
C GLU A 283 24.02 16.82 -2.32
N LYS A 284 22.83 17.40 -2.10
CA LYS A 284 22.54 18.76 -2.55
C LYS A 284 23.42 19.82 -1.87
N GLU A 285 23.58 19.75 -0.55
CA GLU A 285 24.44 20.69 0.18
C GLU A 285 25.91 20.55 -0.26
N LEU A 286 26.38 19.31 -0.46
CA LEU A 286 27.72 19.02 -0.96
C LEU A 286 27.94 19.62 -2.36
N ASP A 287 26.98 19.49 -3.27
CA ASP A 287 27.05 20.08 -4.61
C ASP A 287 27.12 21.62 -4.55
N ASP A 288 26.33 22.25 -3.67
CA ASP A 288 26.35 23.70 -3.46
C ASP A 288 27.70 24.18 -2.89
N CYS A 289 28.26 23.45 -1.92
CA CYS A 289 29.59 23.72 -1.36
C CYS A 289 30.70 23.57 -2.42
N ILE A 290 30.66 22.51 -3.22
CA ILE A 290 31.63 22.26 -4.30
C ILE A 290 31.56 23.39 -5.33
N LEU A 291 30.35 23.80 -5.73
CA LEU A 291 30.16 24.89 -6.68
C LEU A 291 30.81 26.17 -6.15
N LYS A 292 30.46 26.61 -4.94
CA LYS A 292 31.03 27.80 -4.28
C LYS A 292 32.55 27.73 -4.15
N CYS A 293 33.09 26.58 -3.71
CA CYS A 293 34.52 26.40 -3.55
C CYS A 293 35.27 26.54 -4.89
N THR A 294 34.75 25.92 -5.95
CA THR A 294 35.38 26.00 -7.27
C THR A 294 35.26 27.38 -7.92
N GLU A 295 34.17 28.11 -7.64
CA GLU A 295 34.01 29.49 -8.10
C GLU A 295 34.93 30.44 -7.35
N TRP A 296 34.89 30.44 -6.01
CA TRP A 296 35.65 31.37 -5.17
C TRP A 296 37.16 31.18 -5.33
N TYR A 297 37.64 29.93 -5.24
CA TYR A 297 39.06 29.66 -5.46
C TYR A 297 39.45 29.77 -6.94
N GLY A 298 38.50 29.61 -7.87
CA GLY A 298 38.71 29.80 -9.30
C GLY A 298 39.14 31.23 -9.68
N TRP A 299 38.74 32.25 -8.91
CA TRP A 299 39.25 33.61 -9.08
C TRP A 299 40.75 33.71 -8.76
N HIS A 300 41.23 32.92 -7.81
CA HIS A 300 42.64 32.88 -7.40
C HIS A 300 43.51 32.00 -8.30
N PHE A 301 42.99 30.82 -8.66
CA PHE A 301 43.69 29.82 -9.47
C PHE A 301 42.76 29.15 -10.50
N PRO A 302 42.42 29.83 -11.60
CA PRO A 302 41.40 29.39 -12.56
C PRO A 302 41.75 28.09 -13.30
N GLU A 303 43.05 27.81 -13.50
CA GLU A 303 43.51 26.62 -14.21
C GLU A 303 43.31 25.32 -13.41
N LEU A 304 43.16 25.42 -12.08
CA LEU A 304 43.13 24.26 -11.18
C LEU A 304 41.98 23.29 -11.49
N LYS A 305 40.79 23.80 -11.81
CA LYS A 305 39.60 22.96 -12.07
C LYS A 305 39.79 22.06 -13.31
N LYS A 306 40.57 22.51 -14.29
CA LYS A 306 40.90 21.74 -15.49
C LYS A 306 41.92 20.63 -15.19
N LEU A 307 42.83 20.89 -14.25
CA LEU A 307 43.90 19.95 -13.87
C LEU A 307 43.40 18.87 -12.89
N VAL A 308 42.48 19.24 -12.00
CA VAL A 308 41.91 18.36 -10.97
C VAL A 308 40.38 18.36 -11.11
N PRO A 309 39.81 17.48 -11.95
CA PRO A 309 38.36 17.45 -12.19
C PRO A 309 37.55 16.83 -11.03
N ASN A 310 38.17 15.98 -10.21
CA ASN A 310 37.50 15.34 -9.09
C ASN A 310 37.36 16.33 -7.93
N SER A 311 36.13 16.61 -7.51
CA SER A 311 35.79 17.63 -6.50
C SER A 311 36.43 17.39 -5.12
N LEU A 312 36.49 16.14 -4.66
CA LEU A 312 37.11 15.81 -3.36
C LEU A 312 38.62 16.04 -3.42
N ILE A 313 39.27 15.59 -4.50
CA ILE A 313 40.70 15.81 -4.71
C ILE A 313 40.98 17.31 -4.84
N TYR A 314 40.12 18.06 -5.54
CA TYR A 314 40.21 19.51 -5.67
C TYR A 314 40.19 20.19 -4.30
N ALA A 315 39.20 19.89 -3.44
CA ALA A 315 39.10 20.46 -2.08
C ALA A 315 40.34 20.13 -1.22
N ARG A 316 40.86 18.89 -1.29
CA ARG A 316 42.08 18.48 -0.59
C ARG A 316 43.32 19.24 -1.08
N VAL A 317 43.43 19.46 -2.39
CA VAL A 317 44.53 20.23 -3.00
C VAL A 317 44.45 21.70 -2.57
N VAL A 318 43.27 22.33 -2.65
CA VAL A 318 43.09 23.73 -2.24
C VAL A 318 43.43 23.93 -0.76
N LYS A 319 42.91 23.05 0.12
CA LYS A 319 43.20 23.06 1.55
C LYS A 319 44.70 22.95 1.86
N GLN A 320 45.43 22.11 1.12
CA GLN A 320 46.87 21.94 1.34
C GLN A 320 47.70 23.05 0.67
N LEU A 321 47.28 23.55 -0.50
CA LEU A 321 47.99 24.56 -1.29
C LEU A 321 47.93 25.95 -0.62
N GLY A 322 46.76 26.35 -0.13
CA GLY A 322 46.54 27.71 0.36
C GLY A 322 46.80 28.74 -0.75
N HIS A 323 47.76 29.64 -0.54
CA HIS A 323 48.22 30.55 -1.60
C HIS A 323 48.91 29.80 -2.74
N ARG A 324 48.55 30.09 -4.00
CA ARG A 324 49.17 29.48 -5.20
C ARG A 324 50.70 29.58 -5.24
N LYS A 325 51.26 30.63 -4.64
CA LYS A 325 52.72 30.88 -4.56
C LYS A 325 53.46 29.75 -3.81
N ASN A 326 52.74 29.04 -2.94
CA ASN A 326 53.27 27.92 -2.14
C ASN A 326 53.36 26.61 -2.95
N ALA A 327 52.88 26.56 -4.20
CA ALA A 327 52.84 25.32 -4.99
C ALA A 327 54.21 24.63 -5.12
N ASN A 328 55.32 25.39 -5.16
CA ASN A 328 56.66 24.83 -5.30
C ASN A 328 57.21 24.19 -4.02
N THR A 329 56.73 24.63 -2.84
CA THR A 329 57.23 24.16 -1.54
C THR A 329 56.43 22.99 -0.99
N ILE A 330 55.17 22.87 -1.40
CA ILE A 330 54.25 21.84 -0.90
C ILE A 330 54.38 20.55 -1.72
N ASN A 331 54.29 19.41 -1.03
CA ASN A 331 54.27 18.08 -1.60
C ASN A 331 52.84 17.55 -1.70
N PHE A 332 52.39 17.26 -2.93
CA PHE A 332 51.03 16.76 -3.21
C PHE A 332 51.00 15.26 -3.54
N SER A 333 52.11 14.54 -3.40
CA SER A 333 52.21 13.12 -3.81
C SER A 333 51.23 12.18 -3.09
N ASN A 334 50.67 12.59 -1.95
CA ASN A 334 49.63 11.84 -1.22
C ASN A 334 48.21 12.05 -1.79
N ILE A 335 48.01 13.05 -2.65
CA ILE A 335 46.70 13.47 -3.16
C ILE A 335 46.65 13.35 -4.69
N LEU A 336 47.75 13.68 -5.38
CA LEU A 336 47.85 13.73 -6.83
C LEU A 336 48.94 12.78 -7.36
N PRO A 337 48.72 12.12 -8.51
CA PRO A 337 49.77 11.48 -9.27
C PRO A 337 50.88 12.45 -9.69
N ARG A 338 52.12 11.96 -9.79
CA ARG A 338 53.31 12.78 -10.14
C ARG A 338 53.15 13.67 -11.36
N LYS A 339 52.46 13.19 -12.40
CA LYS A 339 52.21 13.97 -13.62
C LYS A 339 51.33 15.20 -13.34
N GLN A 340 50.20 15.00 -12.65
CA GLN A 340 49.27 16.08 -12.29
C GLN A 340 49.91 17.06 -11.29
N GLU A 341 50.75 16.58 -10.37
CA GLU A 341 51.48 17.44 -9.44
C GLU A 341 52.44 18.39 -10.19
N ASN A 342 53.19 17.88 -11.17
CA ASN A 342 54.10 18.70 -11.99
C ASN A 342 53.33 19.71 -12.84
N ASP A 343 52.24 19.30 -13.46
CA ASP A 343 51.37 20.17 -14.27
C ASP A 343 50.75 21.27 -13.41
N LEU A 344 50.34 20.96 -12.18
CA LEU A 344 49.84 21.93 -11.21
C LEU A 344 50.91 22.95 -10.81
N LYS A 345 52.14 22.51 -10.48
CA LYS A 345 53.24 23.42 -10.13
C LYS A 345 53.63 24.32 -11.31
N PHE A 346 53.57 23.79 -12.53
CA PHE A 346 53.81 24.57 -13.74
C PHE A 346 52.70 25.61 -13.95
N ALA A 347 51.43 25.21 -13.82
CA ALA A 347 50.29 26.11 -13.97
C ALA A 347 50.25 27.20 -12.89
N ALA A 348 50.61 26.88 -11.65
CA ALA A 348 50.65 27.86 -10.56
C ALA A 348 51.67 28.99 -10.81
N LYS A 349 52.79 28.70 -11.50
CA LYS A 349 53.80 29.71 -11.88
C LYS A 349 53.32 30.65 -12.99
N HIS A 350 52.42 30.18 -13.85
CA HIS A 350 51.94 30.91 -15.04
C HIS A 350 50.45 31.29 -14.91
N SER A 351 49.89 31.19 -13.71
CA SER A 351 48.46 31.41 -13.49
C SER A 351 48.11 32.88 -13.66
N MET A 352 47.00 33.14 -14.33
CA MET A 352 46.47 34.49 -14.56
C MET A 352 45.47 34.94 -13.48
N GLY A 353 45.28 34.17 -12.41
CA GLY A 353 44.31 34.50 -11.36
C GLY A 353 44.70 35.71 -10.51
N ILE A 354 43.79 36.16 -9.66
CA ILE A 354 43.97 37.31 -8.77
C ILE A 354 44.61 36.85 -7.44
N ASP A 355 45.44 37.67 -6.79
CA ASP A 355 45.93 37.33 -5.45
C ASP A 355 44.77 37.40 -4.43
N ILE A 356 44.59 36.35 -3.64
CA ILE A 356 43.53 36.23 -2.63
C ILE A 356 44.01 36.80 -1.28
N SER A 357 43.11 37.40 -0.50
CA SER A 357 43.41 37.85 0.86
C SER A 357 43.52 36.66 1.82
N ASP A 358 44.21 36.83 2.95
CA ASP A 358 44.29 35.78 3.97
C ASP A 358 42.92 35.50 4.61
N GLU A 359 42.08 36.53 4.75
CA GLU A 359 40.72 36.42 5.30
C GLU A 359 39.81 35.59 4.37
N ASP A 360 39.82 35.88 3.07
CA ASP A 360 39.04 35.12 2.08
C ASP A 360 39.58 33.69 1.92
N LEU A 361 40.90 33.52 2.03
CA LEU A 361 41.52 32.20 1.96
C LEU A 361 41.10 31.31 3.14
N ILE A 362 40.92 31.87 4.33
CA ILE A 362 40.37 31.13 5.49
C ILE A 362 38.96 30.64 5.16
N LEU A 363 38.09 31.50 4.66
CA LEU A 363 36.71 31.12 4.29
C LEU A 363 36.67 29.98 3.25
N VAL A 364 37.51 30.07 2.22
CA VAL A 364 37.61 29.01 1.19
C VAL A 364 38.19 27.72 1.77
N THR A 365 39.16 27.82 2.68
CA THR A 365 39.78 26.66 3.33
C THR A 365 38.78 25.96 4.26
N ASP A 366 37.98 26.72 5.01
CA ASP A 366 36.90 26.20 5.85
C ASP A 366 35.85 25.49 5.00
N LEU A 367 35.50 26.05 3.84
CA LEU A 367 34.60 25.40 2.89
C LEU A 367 35.20 24.09 2.34
N CYS A 368 36.51 24.03 2.10
CA CYS A 368 37.19 22.79 1.71
C CYS A 368 37.14 21.72 2.81
N VAL A 369 37.27 22.12 4.09
CA VAL A 369 37.12 21.21 5.23
C VAL A 369 35.71 20.63 5.25
N GLN A 370 34.69 21.47 5.12
CA GLN A 370 33.29 21.04 5.07
C GLN A 370 33.02 20.05 3.93
N ILE A 371 33.54 20.31 2.72
CA ILE A 371 33.39 19.39 1.57
C ILE A 371 33.99 18.01 1.87
N ILE A 372 35.18 17.97 2.48
CA ILE A 372 35.85 16.70 2.81
C ILE A 372 35.04 15.92 3.84
N GLU A 373 34.60 16.59 4.91
CA GLU A 373 33.80 15.99 5.98
C GLU A 373 32.45 15.47 5.46
N LEU A 374 31.75 16.26 4.64
CA LEU A 374 30.47 15.86 4.04
C LEU A 374 30.62 14.69 3.06
N THR A 375 31.71 14.64 2.29
CA THR A 375 31.96 13.53 1.35
C THR A 375 32.24 12.23 2.10
N GLU A 376 33.11 12.27 3.11
CA GLU A 376 33.41 11.10 3.94
C GLU A 376 32.17 10.64 4.71
N PHE A 377 31.33 11.57 5.15
CA PHE A 377 30.05 11.24 5.77
C PHE A 377 29.06 10.59 4.79
N LYS A 378 28.92 11.12 3.58
CA LYS A 378 28.09 10.54 2.51
C LYS A 378 28.46 9.08 2.25
N ASP A 379 29.75 8.80 2.07
CA ASP A 379 30.24 7.44 1.78
C ASP A 379 29.87 6.45 2.92
N ASN A 380 30.06 6.89 4.18
CA ASN A 380 29.66 6.10 5.36
C ASN A 380 28.14 5.85 5.42
N LEU A 381 27.33 6.86 5.08
CA LEU A 381 25.88 6.77 5.07
C LEU A 381 25.38 5.83 3.96
N GLU A 382 25.96 5.91 2.76
CA GLU A 382 25.64 5.00 1.65
C GLU A 382 25.97 3.54 1.99
N GLU A 383 27.09 3.29 2.66
CA GLU A 383 27.45 1.94 3.13
C GLU A 383 26.47 1.42 4.19
N PHE A 384 26.06 2.27 5.13
CA PHE A 384 25.07 1.93 6.14
C PHE A 384 23.68 1.63 5.54
N ILE A 385 23.20 2.46 4.61
CA ILE A 385 21.93 2.24 3.90
C ILE A 385 21.98 0.92 3.11
N ARG A 386 23.13 0.58 2.52
CA ARG A 386 23.31 -0.66 1.76
C ARG A 386 23.32 -1.89 2.67
N ASN A 387 23.92 -1.79 3.86
CA ASN A 387 24.04 -2.88 4.82
C ASN A 387 23.60 -2.47 6.24
N PRO A 388 22.29 -2.35 6.52
CA PRO A 388 21.80 -1.92 7.84
C PRO A 388 22.15 -2.88 8.99
N MET A 389 22.47 -4.14 8.67
CA MET A 389 22.71 -5.22 9.64
C MET A 389 24.15 -5.28 10.17
N THR A 390 25.10 -4.55 9.56
CA THR A 390 26.52 -4.53 9.96
C THR A 390 26.93 -3.25 10.71
N GLY A 391 26.04 -2.27 10.79
CA GLY A 391 26.39 -0.88 11.11
C GLY A 391 26.13 -0.42 12.54
N ASN A 392 26.61 -1.12 13.56
CA ASN A 392 26.76 -0.50 14.89
C ASN A 392 28.21 -0.03 15.06
N SER A 393 28.62 0.98 14.31
CA SER A 393 29.93 1.64 14.51
C SER A 393 29.75 2.90 15.36
N PRO A 394 30.27 2.93 16.61
CA PRO A 394 30.28 4.12 17.46
C PRO A 394 30.96 5.33 16.78
N VAL A 395 31.92 5.06 15.89
CA VAL A 395 32.73 6.06 15.19
C VAL A 395 31.88 6.94 14.25
N VAL A 396 30.90 6.34 13.56
CA VAL A 396 29.97 7.10 12.72
C VAL A 396 29.02 7.91 13.59
N THR A 397 28.59 7.40 14.75
CA THR A 397 27.60 8.09 15.60
C THR A 397 28.17 9.38 16.23
N GLU A 398 29.46 9.40 16.59
CA GLU A 398 30.11 10.54 17.26
C GLU A 398 30.46 11.68 16.29
N HIS A 399 31.02 11.37 15.11
CA HIS A 399 31.36 12.39 14.10
C HIS A 399 30.11 13.01 13.48
N VAL A 400 29.04 12.22 13.40
CA VAL A 400 27.80 12.61 12.72
C VAL A 400 26.93 13.50 13.58
N GLY A 401 26.98 13.40 14.90
CA GLY A 401 26.18 14.23 15.80
C GLY A 401 26.37 15.74 15.62
N GLN A 402 27.55 16.19 15.19
CA GLN A 402 27.82 17.62 14.95
C GLN A 402 27.29 18.11 13.59
N VAL A 403 27.54 17.38 12.50
CA VAL A 403 27.10 17.75 11.13
C VAL A 403 25.58 17.56 10.97
N ILE A 404 25.04 16.46 11.48
CA ILE A 404 23.59 16.28 11.58
C ILE A 404 23.01 17.31 12.54
N GLY A 405 23.65 17.61 13.68
CA GLY A 405 23.17 18.64 14.61
C GLY A 405 22.92 20.00 13.95
N SER A 406 23.83 20.47 13.09
CA SER A 406 23.67 21.74 12.37
C SER A 406 22.63 21.69 11.24
N LEU A 407 22.56 20.59 10.47
CA LEU A 407 21.52 20.38 9.44
C LEU A 407 20.13 20.14 10.05
N LEU A 408 20.04 19.51 11.22
CA LEU A 408 18.80 19.27 11.95
C LEU A 408 18.28 20.55 12.58
N ILE A 409 19.14 21.36 13.21
CA ILE A 409 18.73 22.62 13.85
C ILE A 409 18.16 23.58 12.80
N SER A 410 18.68 23.57 11.57
CA SER A 410 18.18 24.40 10.48
C SER A 410 16.84 23.92 9.87
N HIS A 411 16.45 22.65 10.11
CA HIS A 411 15.29 22.02 9.45
C HIS A 411 14.38 21.20 10.38
N ALA A 412 14.48 21.39 11.72
CA ALA A 412 13.98 20.47 12.75
C ALA A 412 12.51 20.07 12.61
N ASP A 413 11.62 21.01 12.28
CA ASP A 413 10.18 20.74 12.12
C ASP A 413 9.88 19.86 10.89
N THR A 414 10.73 19.90 9.86
CA THR A 414 10.59 19.06 8.67
C THR A 414 11.14 17.65 8.86
N VAL A 415 12.08 17.45 9.77
CA VAL A 415 12.80 16.18 9.93
C VAL A 415 11.89 15.12 10.55
N GLU A 416 11.16 15.46 11.61
CA GLU A 416 10.23 14.51 12.24
C GLU A 416 9.11 14.15 11.25
N GLN A 417 8.58 15.15 10.53
CA GLN A 417 7.59 14.93 9.47
C GLN A 417 8.12 13.99 8.39
N LYS A 418 9.36 14.19 7.93
CA LYS A 418 10.05 13.34 6.96
C LYS A 418 10.37 11.94 7.50
N MET A 419 10.66 11.78 8.80
CA MET A 419 10.80 10.46 9.42
C MET A 419 9.50 9.66 9.36
N TYR A 420 8.35 10.31 9.56
CA TYR A 420 7.06 9.64 9.36
C TYR A 420 6.83 9.28 7.89
N GLU A 421 7.28 10.14 6.96
CA GLU A 421 7.24 9.86 5.52
C GLU A 421 8.21 8.74 5.09
N ASN A 422 9.31 8.51 5.82
CA ASN A 422 10.20 7.37 5.58
C ASN A 422 9.47 6.05 5.79
N PHE A 423 8.60 5.95 6.80
CA PHE A 423 7.70 4.80 6.94
C PHE A 423 6.55 4.91 5.95
N LYS A 424 6.88 4.73 4.65
CA LYS A 424 5.90 4.70 3.57
C LYS A 424 5.00 3.49 3.72
N LEU A 425 3.82 3.70 4.29
CA LEU A 425 2.66 3.00 3.78
C LEU A 425 2.25 3.66 2.48
N ASN A 426 2.09 2.85 1.45
CA ASN A 426 1.42 3.32 0.23
C ASN A 426 0.09 3.93 0.71
N SER A 427 -0.08 5.23 0.52
CA SER A 427 -1.15 6.08 1.06
C SER A 427 -2.57 5.68 0.62
N THR A 428 -2.69 4.52 -0.02
CA THR A 428 -3.90 3.88 -0.51
C THR A 428 -3.81 2.36 -0.41
N LYS A 429 -3.42 1.76 0.72
CA LYS A 429 -3.51 0.30 0.93
C LYS A 429 -4.31 -0.03 2.18
N ILE A 430 -5.47 -0.63 1.98
CA ILE A 430 -6.18 -1.37 3.02
C ILE A 430 -5.20 -2.31 3.74
N LEU A 431 -5.21 -2.25 5.07
CA LEU A 431 -4.35 -3.10 5.89
C LEU A 431 -4.90 -4.53 5.88
N HIS A 432 -4.04 -5.50 6.11
CA HIS A 432 -4.47 -6.88 6.23
C HIS A 432 -3.63 -7.65 7.25
N CYS A 433 -4.25 -8.68 7.82
CA CYS A 433 -3.54 -9.71 8.57
C CYS A 433 -3.48 -10.98 7.72
N THR A 434 -2.27 -11.47 7.43
CA THR A 434 -2.10 -12.67 6.59
C THR A 434 -2.38 -13.93 7.40
N ALA A 435 -3.33 -14.74 6.95
CA ALA A 435 -3.67 -16.03 7.54
C ALA A 435 -2.72 -17.14 7.05
N MET A 436 -2.48 -17.20 5.74
CA MET A 436 -1.61 -18.18 5.10
C MET A 436 -0.96 -17.62 3.84
N PHE A 437 0.37 -17.71 3.74
CA PHE A 437 1.10 -17.34 2.52
C PHE A 437 1.15 -18.55 1.58
N MET A 438 0.74 -18.36 0.33
CA MET A 438 0.65 -19.44 -0.66
C MET A 438 1.90 -19.56 -1.53
N GLY A 439 2.72 -18.50 -1.60
CA GLY A 439 3.86 -18.43 -2.51
C GLY A 439 3.45 -18.15 -3.95
N THR A 440 4.41 -18.29 -4.85
CA THR A 440 4.18 -18.10 -6.29
C THR A 440 4.05 -19.45 -6.98
N ARG A 441 3.52 -19.48 -8.22
CA ARG A 441 3.49 -20.72 -9.02
C ARG A 441 4.88 -21.37 -9.20
N ARG A 442 5.96 -20.57 -9.17
CA ARG A 442 7.35 -21.07 -9.30
C ARG A 442 7.95 -21.51 -7.96
N ASN A 443 7.49 -20.94 -6.86
CA ASN A 443 7.98 -21.23 -5.52
C ASN A 443 6.78 -21.28 -4.57
N PRO A 444 6.02 -22.39 -4.57
CA PRO A 444 4.84 -22.55 -3.72
C PRO A 444 5.27 -22.71 -2.25
N ALA A 445 4.49 -22.14 -1.34
CA ALA A 445 4.70 -22.33 0.08
C ALA A 445 4.25 -23.75 0.50
N PRO A 446 4.76 -24.28 1.63
CA PRO A 446 4.26 -25.52 2.22
C PRO A 446 2.73 -25.47 2.39
N ASN A 447 2.04 -26.58 2.13
CA ASN A 447 0.58 -26.71 2.24
C ASN A 447 -0.26 -25.81 1.32
N SER A 448 0.36 -25.12 0.36
CA SER A 448 -0.36 -24.23 -0.59
C SER A 448 -1.34 -24.95 -1.53
N ASP A 449 -1.19 -26.27 -1.71
CA ASP A 449 -2.08 -27.10 -2.52
C ASP A 449 -3.25 -27.73 -1.73
N THR A 450 -3.08 -27.85 -0.40
CA THR A 450 -4.06 -28.47 0.50
C THR A 450 -4.90 -27.44 1.25
N TYR A 451 -4.32 -26.30 1.65
CA TYR A 451 -4.98 -25.25 2.42
C TYR A 451 -6.30 -24.75 1.78
N PRO A 452 -6.38 -24.42 0.48
CA PRO A 452 -7.62 -23.95 -0.14
C PRO A 452 -8.74 -25.01 -0.23
N LYS A 453 -8.36 -26.30 -0.08
CA LYS A 453 -9.29 -27.44 -0.15
C LYS A 453 -9.90 -27.76 1.21
N GLN A 454 -9.40 -27.18 2.30
CA GLN A 454 -9.93 -27.41 3.64
C GLN A 454 -11.35 -26.86 3.75
N ASP A 455 -12.26 -27.65 4.32
CA ASP A 455 -13.67 -27.27 4.51
C ASP A 455 -13.83 -25.94 5.26
N ILE A 456 -13.02 -25.71 6.28
CA ILE A 456 -13.08 -24.48 7.09
C ILE A 456 -12.68 -23.24 6.26
N VAL A 457 -11.68 -23.37 5.40
CA VAL A 457 -11.23 -22.29 4.49
C VAL A 457 -12.31 -21.99 3.47
N GLN A 458 -12.91 -23.00 2.85
CA GLN A 458 -13.98 -22.80 1.87
C GLN A 458 -15.24 -22.19 2.50
N ARG A 459 -15.65 -22.63 3.69
CA ARG A 459 -16.82 -22.08 4.39
C ARG A 459 -16.61 -20.66 4.89
N SER A 460 -15.39 -20.31 5.29
CA SER A 460 -15.05 -18.96 5.78
C SER A 460 -14.68 -17.99 4.65
N TYR A 461 -14.41 -18.47 3.43
CA TYR A 461 -14.05 -17.58 2.32
C TYR A 461 -15.18 -16.59 2.02
N GLY A 462 -14.88 -15.29 2.15
CA GLY A 462 -15.84 -14.20 2.03
C GLY A 462 -16.64 -13.92 3.31
N SER A 463 -16.29 -14.48 4.47
CA SER A 463 -16.83 -14.07 5.77
C SER A 463 -15.96 -13.02 6.45
N VAL A 464 -16.56 -12.30 7.39
CA VAL A 464 -15.87 -11.32 8.23
C VAL A 464 -15.52 -11.91 9.57
N HIS A 465 -14.36 -11.51 10.09
CA HIS A 465 -13.89 -11.92 11.40
C HIS A 465 -13.36 -10.72 12.19
N ASP A 466 -13.53 -10.80 13.51
CA ASP A 466 -12.94 -9.86 14.45
C ASP A 466 -11.46 -10.21 14.69
N LEU A 467 -10.61 -9.18 14.63
CA LEU A 467 -9.18 -9.19 14.90
C LEU A 467 -8.92 -8.23 16.06
N THR A 468 -8.23 -8.67 17.10
CA THR A 468 -8.00 -7.82 18.28
C THR A 468 -6.56 -7.33 18.29
N ILE A 469 -6.36 -6.03 18.08
CA ILE A 469 -5.05 -5.39 18.16
C ILE A 469 -4.74 -5.13 19.62
N THR A 470 -3.61 -5.67 20.08
CA THR A 470 -3.21 -5.60 21.49
C THR A 470 -1.99 -4.71 21.71
N ARG A 471 -1.08 -4.65 20.74
CA ARG A 471 0.23 -4.00 20.86
C ARG A 471 0.65 -3.41 19.52
N ILE A 472 1.41 -2.32 19.55
CA ILE A 472 2.10 -1.77 18.37
C ILE A 472 3.60 -2.03 18.52
N THR A 473 4.23 -2.56 17.48
CA THR A 473 5.68 -2.73 17.40
C THR A 473 6.28 -1.61 16.59
N VAL A 474 7.37 -1.04 17.07
CA VAL A 474 8.13 -0.01 16.38
C VAL A 474 9.59 -0.44 16.37
N THR A 475 10.16 -0.56 15.18
CA THR A 475 11.59 -0.84 14.97
C THR A 475 12.12 0.18 13.97
N PRO A 476 13.44 0.22 13.71
CA PRO A 476 13.99 1.07 12.66
C PRO A 476 13.43 0.71 11.28
N ARG A 477 13.05 -0.56 11.10
CA ARG A 477 12.66 -1.12 9.80
C ARG A 477 11.16 -1.06 9.57
N THR A 478 10.36 -1.30 10.60
CA THR A 478 8.91 -1.50 10.47
C THR A 478 8.12 -0.93 11.64
N ILE A 479 6.86 -0.59 11.34
CA ILE A 479 5.81 -0.37 12.33
C ILE A 479 4.76 -1.45 12.09
N GLY A 480 4.42 -2.21 13.14
CA GLY A 480 3.47 -3.32 13.07
C GLY A 480 2.43 -3.25 14.17
N ALA A 481 1.32 -3.98 13.99
CA ALA A 481 0.34 -4.21 15.04
C ALA A 481 0.25 -5.70 15.34
N LYS A 482 0.43 -6.09 16.60
CA LYS A 482 0.21 -7.47 17.05
C LYS A 482 -1.30 -7.75 17.12
N VAL A 483 -1.73 -8.80 16.44
CA VAL A 483 -3.12 -9.25 16.40
C VAL A 483 -3.29 -10.48 17.27
N GLN A 484 -4.19 -10.41 18.23
CA GLN A 484 -4.72 -11.57 18.94
C GLN A 484 -5.90 -12.14 18.14
N LEU A 485 -5.73 -13.38 17.67
CA LEU A 485 -6.71 -14.08 16.87
C LEU A 485 -7.73 -14.82 17.75
N SER A 486 -8.99 -14.82 17.31
CA SER A 486 -10.04 -15.64 17.95
C SER A 486 -9.80 -17.14 17.70
N LYS A 487 -10.46 -18.01 18.48
CA LYS A 487 -10.41 -19.47 18.27
C LYS A 487 -10.86 -19.89 16.85
N GLN A 488 -11.74 -19.11 16.21
CA GLN A 488 -12.15 -19.39 14.83
C GLN A 488 -11.08 -18.96 13.83
N CYS A 489 -10.49 -17.78 14.01
CA CYS A 489 -9.41 -17.28 13.16
C CYS A 489 -8.17 -18.17 13.25
N LEU A 490 -7.85 -18.71 14.44
CA LEU A 490 -6.74 -19.65 14.63
C LEU A 490 -6.89 -20.94 13.80
N LYS A 491 -8.12 -21.38 13.48
CA LYS A 491 -8.35 -22.54 12.59
C LYS A 491 -8.03 -22.25 11.13
N LEU A 492 -8.04 -20.97 10.74
CA LEU A 492 -7.64 -20.49 9.42
C LEU A 492 -6.17 -20.06 9.39
N TYR A 493 -5.53 -19.90 10.54
CA TYR A 493 -4.20 -19.33 10.61
C TYR A 493 -3.14 -20.43 10.49
N GLU A 494 -2.31 -20.36 9.44
CA GLU A 494 -1.24 -21.31 9.19
C GLU A 494 0.06 -20.59 8.81
N LYS A 495 1.06 -20.70 9.69
CA LYS A 495 2.41 -20.15 9.48
C LYS A 495 3.47 -21.23 9.75
N PRO A 496 3.93 -21.95 8.72
CA PRO A 496 4.99 -22.95 8.86
C PRO A 496 6.26 -22.37 9.49
N GLN A 497 6.61 -21.12 9.17
CA GLN A 497 7.80 -20.44 9.69
C GLN A 497 7.72 -20.20 11.22
N GLU A 498 6.52 -19.94 11.76
CA GLU A 498 6.31 -19.78 13.20
C GLU A 498 6.62 -21.09 13.94
N LYS A 499 6.23 -22.24 13.38
CA LYS A 499 6.52 -23.57 13.94
C LYS A 499 8.02 -23.88 13.90
N GLU A 500 8.69 -23.57 12.80
CA GLU A 500 10.14 -23.78 12.66
C GLU A 500 10.93 -22.95 13.68
N ARG A 501 10.58 -21.66 13.82
CA ARG A 501 11.22 -20.77 14.79
C ARG A 501 10.97 -21.22 16.23
N GLU A 502 9.77 -21.70 16.54
CA GLU A 502 9.47 -22.33 17.83
C GLU A 502 10.36 -23.56 18.11
N ILE A 503 10.55 -24.46 17.14
CA ILE A 503 11.42 -25.64 17.29
C ILE A 503 12.86 -25.20 17.61
N ASN A 504 13.36 -24.17 16.90
CA ASN A 504 14.71 -23.63 17.13
C ASN A 504 14.84 -23.02 18.54
N LEU A 505 13.86 -22.23 18.98
CA LEU A 505 13.85 -21.65 20.33
C LEU A 505 13.85 -22.72 21.43
N ARG A 506 13.01 -23.76 21.29
CA ARG A 506 12.96 -24.89 22.23
C ARG A 506 14.30 -25.62 22.32
N THR A 507 15.01 -25.75 21.20
CA THR A 507 16.33 -26.40 21.15
C THR A 507 17.39 -25.58 21.89
N ILE A 508 17.35 -24.26 21.76
CA ILE A 508 18.30 -23.34 22.39
C ILE A 508 18.05 -23.24 23.91
N MET A 509 16.79 -23.20 24.36
CA MET A 509 16.41 -22.92 25.75
C MET A 509 16.39 -24.15 26.68
N ARG A 510 17.21 -25.19 26.41
CA ARG A 510 17.38 -26.44 27.19
C ARG A 510 16.55 -26.54 28.49
N HIS A 511 15.42 -27.24 28.41
CA HIS A 511 14.48 -27.54 29.51
C HIS A 511 13.81 -26.33 30.19
N ASN A 512 12.68 -25.91 29.60
CA ASN A 512 11.43 -25.71 30.32
C ASN A 512 10.27 -25.99 29.36
N SER A 513 9.15 -26.51 29.87
CA SER A 513 7.90 -26.72 29.13
C SER A 513 7.25 -25.39 28.76
N VAL A 514 7.93 -24.58 27.94
CA VAL A 514 7.37 -23.33 27.43
C VAL A 514 6.43 -23.68 26.28
N SER A 515 5.14 -23.73 26.59
CA SER A 515 4.09 -23.73 25.59
C SER A 515 4.00 -22.31 25.01
N LEU A 516 4.43 -22.12 23.76
CA LEU A 516 4.22 -20.86 23.05
C LEU A 516 2.76 -20.75 22.59
N GLU A 517 2.23 -19.53 22.63
CA GLU A 517 0.88 -19.26 22.13
C GLU A 517 0.84 -19.41 20.60
N VAL A 518 -0.10 -20.22 20.11
CA VAL A 518 -0.36 -20.35 18.68
C VAL A 518 -0.90 -19.03 18.14
N GLY A 519 -0.33 -18.53 17.04
CA GLY A 519 -0.72 -17.26 16.44
C GLY A 519 0.03 -16.07 17.00
N ARG A 520 1.17 -16.28 17.69
CA ARG A 520 1.98 -15.18 18.23
C ARG A 520 2.58 -14.29 17.15
N ALA A 521 2.72 -14.82 15.92
CA ALA A 521 3.21 -14.07 14.77
C ALA A 521 2.09 -13.35 14.00
N ALA A 522 0.83 -13.44 14.44
CA ALA A 522 -0.27 -12.76 13.78
C ALA A 522 -0.12 -11.24 13.92
N HIS A 523 0.02 -10.56 12.79
CA HIS A 523 0.28 -9.13 12.74
C HIS A 523 -0.38 -8.45 11.55
N VAL A 524 -0.46 -7.12 11.65
CA VAL A 524 -0.71 -6.21 10.53
C VAL A 524 0.54 -5.38 10.34
N THR A 525 1.10 -5.38 9.14
CA THR A 525 2.16 -4.44 8.79
C THR A 525 1.54 -3.06 8.58
N ILE A 526 1.89 -2.13 9.48
CA ILE A 526 1.58 -0.73 9.33
C ILE A 526 2.66 -0.16 8.39
N GLY A 527 3.71 0.49 8.87
CA GLY A 527 4.76 1.08 8.02
C GLY A 527 5.94 0.16 7.74
N THR A 528 6.60 0.38 6.62
CA THR A 528 7.98 -0.09 6.38
C THR A 528 8.80 1.05 5.81
N VAL A 529 10.09 1.10 6.15
CA VAL A 529 11.02 1.99 5.44
C VAL A 529 11.22 1.55 3.98
N PRO A 530 11.68 2.42 3.07
CA PRO A 530 11.82 2.07 1.65
C PRO A 530 12.78 0.90 1.45
N GLY A 531 12.47 -0.01 0.53
CA GLY A 531 13.30 -1.19 0.25
C GLY A 531 13.12 -2.36 1.22
N ILE A 532 12.50 -2.16 2.39
CA ILE A 532 12.21 -3.24 3.33
C ILE A 532 10.88 -3.92 2.96
N PRO A 533 10.85 -5.26 2.79
CA PRO A 533 9.63 -5.96 2.44
C PRO A 533 8.66 -6.02 3.64
N PRO A 534 7.33 -5.97 3.43
CA PRO A 534 6.33 -6.02 4.51
C PRO A 534 6.40 -7.26 5.42
N VAL A 535 7.00 -8.35 4.94
CA VAL A 535 7.21 -9.58 5.73
C VAL A 535 8.19 -9.37 6.88
N THR A 536 9.08 -8.37 6.81
CA THR A 536 10.05 -8.06 7.87
C THR A 536 9.36 -7.75 9.21
N THR A 537 8.14 -7.20 9.19
CA THR A 537 7.34 -6.97 10.40
C THR A 537 7.08 -8.25 11.19
N ASN A 538 6.94 -9.38 10.50
CA ASN A 538 6.82 -10.69 11.13
C ASN A 538 8.04 -11.02 11.99
N GLU A 539 9.22 -10.84 11.41
CA GLU A 539 10.49 -11.14 12.07
C GLU A 539 10.74 -10.16 13.21
N ASP A 540 10.50 -8.86 13.00
CA ASP A 540 10.58 -7.84 14.04
C ASP A 540 9.68 -8.16 15.24
N LEU A 541 8.42 -8.55 14.99
CA LEU A 541 7.50 -8.94 16.05
C LEU A 541 8.02 -10.17 16.80
N LEU A 542 8.48 -11.19 16.10
CA LEU A 542 8.99 -12.40 16.73
C LEU A 542 10.27 -12.13 17.52
N ASP A 543 11.18 -11.28 17.00
CA ASP A 543 12.39 -10.83 17.70
C ASP A 543 12.04 -10.12 19.01
N ILE A 544 11.05 -9.22 18.97
CA ILE A 544 10.53 -8.53 20.16
C ILE A 544 10.00 -9.54 21.19
N LEU A 545 9.12 -10.45 20.77
CA LEU A 545 8.49 -11.40 21.69
C LEU A 545 9.50 -12.40 22.28
N ASP A 546 10.50 -12.81 21.49
CA ASP A 546 11.57 -13.70 21.95
C ASP A 546 12.49 -12.97 22.94
N ALA A 547 12.80 -11.68 22.72
CA ALA A 547 13.56 -10.85 23.64
C ALA A 547 12.82 -10.63 24.98
N GLU A 548 11.52 -10.35 24.94
CA GLU A 548 10.69 -10.27 26.16
C GLU A 548 10.69 -11.57 26.95
N MET A 549 10.57 -12.70 26.25
CA MET A 549 10.57 -14.02 26.88
C MET A 549 11.92 -14.31 27.53
N LYS A 550 13.03 -14.01 26.83
CA LYS A 550 14.38 -14.18 27.37
C LYS A 550 14.60 -13.31 28.61
N SER A 551 14.22 -12.04 28.56
CA SER A 551 14.31 -11.14 29.72
C SER A 551 13.51 -11.65 30.91
N LYS A 552 12.30 -12.20 30.70
CA LYS A 552 11.50 -12.83 31.77
C LYS A 552 12.19 -14.06 32.36
N LEU A 553 12.78 -14.93 31.53
CA LEU A 553 13.47 -16.14 31.99
C LEU A 553 14.76 -15.82 32.76
N GLU A 554 15.50 -14.80 32.32
CA GLU A 554 16.77 -14.37 32.91
C GLU A 554 16.59 -13.33 34.02
N ASN A 555 15.34 -12.95 34.36
CA ASN A 555 15.00 -11.87 35.30
C ASN A 555 15.70 -10.54 35.00
N ILE A 556 15.94 -10.23 33.72
CA ILE A 556 16.50 -8.95 33.27
C ILE A 556 15.37 -7.92 33.26
N PRO A 557 15.46 -6.82 34.03
CA PRO A 557 14.41 -5.82 34.05
C PRO A 557 14.31 -5.11 32.70
N ILE A 558 13.09 -4.97 32.17
CA ILE A 558 12.78 -4.15 31.01
C ILE A 558 12.27 -2.80 31.51
N THR A 559 12.87 -1.71 31.05
CA THR A 559 12.39 -0.37 31.39
C THR A 559 11.05 -0.12 30.70
N VAL A 560 10.03 0.18 31.50
CA VAL A 560 8.68 0.48 31.05
C VAL A 560 8.36 1.95 31.35
N HIS A 561 7.93 2.67 30.33
CA HIS A 561 7.49 4.06 30.43
C HIS A 561 5.98 4.14 30.15
N LYS A 562 5.31 5.10 30.80
CA LYS A 562 3.91 5.42 30.49
C LYS A 562 3.87 6.37 29.30
N CYS A 563 2.93 6.14 28.39
CA CYS A 563 2.67 7.00 27.22
C CYS A 563 1.16 7.23 27.05
N ALA A 564 0.76 8.08 26.09
CA ALA A 564 -0.65 8.39 25.88
C ALA A 564 -1.52 7.19 25.44
N LEU A 565 -0.90 6.14 24.88
CA LEU A 565 -1.58 4.94 24.38
C LEU A 565 -1.59 3.79 25.40
N GLY A 566 -0.77 3.89 26.45
CA GLY A 566 -0.62 2.88 27.49
C GLY A 566 0.80 2.83 28.03
N THR A 567 1.51 1.74 27.77
CA THR A 567 2.92 1.61 28.17
C THR A 567 3.82 1.29 27.00
N ILE A 568 5.02 1.84 27.00
CA ILE A 568 6.05 1.58 26.01
C ILE A 568 7.29 1.04 26.70
N GLN A 569 7.93 0.07 26.05
CA GLN A 569 9.14 -0.55 26.55
C GLN A 569 10.12 -0.81 25.40
N ASN A 570 11.40 -0.64 25.69
CA ASN A 570 12.50 -1.08 24.82
C ASN A 570 12.93 -2.47 25.31
N VAL A 571 12.69 -3.50 24.49
CA VAL A 571 12.95 -4.90 24.86
C VAL A 571 14.37 -5.37 24.49
N GLY A 572 15.18 -4.46 23.93
CA GLY A 572 16.59 -4.68 23.57
C GLY A 572 16.96 -3.99 22.27
N LYS A 573 18.14 -3.35 22.25
CA LYS A 573 18.64 -2.53 21.12
C LYS A 573 17.60 -1.46 20.71
N ASP A 574 17.02 -1.63 19.53
CA ASP A 574 16.14 -0.68 18.85
C ASP A 574 14.74 -1.26 18.64
N LEU A 575 14.37 -2.25 19.46
CA LEU A 575 13.11 -2.96 19.38
C LEU A 575 12.14 -2.42 20.44
N PHE A 576 11.12 -1.71 19.98
CA PHE A 576 10.12 -1.09 20.85
C PHE A 576 8.77 -1.75 20.70
N ILE A 577 8.05 -1.83 21.82
CA ILE A 577 6.66 -2.28 21.83
C ILE A 577 5.82 -1.41 22.74
N VAL A 578 4.69 -0.98 22.20
CA VAL A 578 3.66 -0.19 22.88
C VAL A 578 2.51 -1.12 23.22
N ASN A 579 2.28 -1.35 24.50
CA ASN A 579 1.11 -2.04 25.03
C ASN A 579 -0.04 -1.04 25.13
N LEU A 580 -1.15 -1.35 24.46
CA LEU A 580 -2.34 -0.50 24.51
C LEU A 580 -3.05 -0.68 25.85
N ASP A 581 -3.52 0.42 26.45
CA ASP A 581 -4.34 0.38 27.68
C ASP A 581 -5.64 -0.43 27.50
N SER A 582 -6.16 -0.44 26.28
CA SER A 582 -7.35 -1.20 25.90
C SER A 582 -7.14 -1.82 24.51
N PRO A 583 -7.37 -3.14 24.35
CA PRO A 583 -7.33 -3.77 23.05
C PRO A 583 -8.35 -3.16 22.09
N ILE A 584 -8.00 -3.10 20.80
CA ILE A 584 -8.86 -2.55 19.75
C ILE A 584 -9.33 -3.68 18.84
N THR A 585 -10.63 -3.90 18.77
CA THR A 585 -11.20 -4.88 17.86
C THR A 585 -11.52 -4.25 16.51
N VAL A 586 -11.02 -4.86 15.43
CA VAL A 586 -11.30 -4.49 14.05
C VAL A 586 -11.85 -5.66 13.27
N GLN A 587 -12.65 -5.39 12.24
CA GLN A 587 -13.22 -6.39 11.35
C GLN A 587 -12.46 -6.48 10.04
N GLY A 588 -12.09 -7.70 9.64
CA GLY A 588 -11.47 -7.98 8.36
C GLY A 588 -12.23 -9.03 7.55
N LEU A 589 -12.39 -8.76 6.25
CA LEU A 589 -12.97 -9.70 5.28
C LEU A 589 -11.94 -10.77 4.94
N TYR A 590 -12.25 -12.04 5.20
CA TYR A 590 -11.35 -13.15 4.90
C TYR A 590 -11.44 -13.53 3.41
N THR A 591 -10.38 -13.24 2.65
CA THR A 591 -10.30 -13.54 1.22
C THR A 591 -8.84 -13.71 0.78
N GLY A 592 -8.59 -13.79 -0.53
CA GLY A 592 -7.26 -13.91 -1.12
C GLY A 592 -6.73 -12.60 -1.73
N PHE A 593 -5.42 -12.38 -1.65
CA PHE A 593 -4.73 -11.36 -2.44
C PHE A 593 -4.17 -11.97 -3.73
N TYR A 594 -4.54 -11.43 -4.89
CA TYR A 594 -4.15 -12.02 -6.17
C TYR A 594 -2.95 -11.35 -6.86
N GLY A 595 -2.47 -10.20 -6.35
CA GLY A 595 -1.35 -9.43 -6.90
C GLY A 595 -1.78 -8.35 -7.92
N GLY A 596 -0.93 -7.34 -8.16
CA GLY A 596 -1.19 -6.26 -9.14
C GLY A 596 -0.30 -6.30 -10.41
N SER A 597 0.85 -6.98 -10.37
CA SER A 597 1.71 -7.11 -11.57
C SER A 597 1.31 -8.35 -12.37
N PHE A 598 0.23 -8.23 -13.14
CA PHE A 598 -0.18 -9.25 -14.11
C PHE A 598 0.38 -9.02 -15.52
N ASN A 599 1.54 -8.36 -15.64
CA ASN A 599 2.30 -8.29 -16.90
C ASN A 599 3.08 -9.59 -17.13
N ASN A 600 2.36 -10.70 -17.27
CA ASN A 600 2.80 -11.78 -18.14
C ASN A 600 1.70 -11.92 -19.19
N SER A 601 1.72 -11.01 -20.18
CA SER A 601 1.27 -11.39 -21.51
C SER A 601 1.94 -12.73 -21.86
N PRO A 602 1.22 -13.69 -22.46
CA PRO A 602 1.88 -14.86 -22.99
C PRO A 602 2.97 -14.33 -23.95
N LYS A 603 4.23 -14.66 -23.68
CA LYS A 603 5.26 -14.54 -24.72
C LYS A 603 4.71 -15.35 -25.89
N LYS A 604 4.41 -14.65 -26.98
CA LYS A 604 3.93 -15.24 -28.24
C LYS A 604 4.90 -16.32 -28.71
#